data_AF-A0A3P7E6M8-F1
#
_entry.id   AF-A0A3P7E6M8-F1
#
_cell.length_a   1.000
_cell.length_b   1.000
_cell.length_c   1.000
_cell.angle_alpha   90.00
_cell.angle_beta   90.00
_cell.angle_gamma   90.00
#
_symmetry.space_group_name_H-M   'P 1'
#
loop_
_entity.id
_entity.type
_entity.pdbx_description
1 polymer ?
#
loop_
_entity_poly.entity_id
_entity_poly.type
_entity_poly.pdbx_seq_one_letter_code
_entity_poly.pdbx_strand_id
1 'polypeptide(L)'
;PTDLDRLLETPELTIPWKNYTASRRSCTEVYLSLLEGLIAVTFVCPASLQSNLLRTIAELIKEQVDTKFGINFGAYGLSILVFPMLQQWMRKDAVKHENNLKQAIGLFTEIVKQYLIQTENNPWVDRILFDMLILLTECITCATNRISRLGYACLKFLIKSSIHSLTTERWTIIIRSLWNAT
;
A
#
# COMPACT_ATOMS: atom_id res chain seq x y z
N PRO A 1 25.74 11.09 7.40
CA PRO A 1 24.67 11.06 8.44
C PRO A 1 23.61 12.15 8.20
N THR A 2 24.00 13.39 7.94
CA THR A 2 23.09 14.53 7.69
C THR A 2 22.07 14.32 6.57
N ASP A 3 22.40 13.50 5.56
CA ASP A 3 21.48 13.22 4.45
C ASP A 3 20.39 12.18 4.80
N LEU A 4 20.53 11.46 5.92
CA LEU A 4 19.47 10.62 6.49
C LEU A 4 18.51 11.42 7.38
N ASP A 5 18.97 12.55 7.92
CA ASP A 5 18.15 13.43 8.77
C ASP A 5 17.13 14.25 7.97
N ARG A 6 17.28 14.33 6.64
CA ARG A 6 16.30 14.95 5.77
C ARG A 6 15.06 14.05 5.68
N LEU A 7 13.91 14.58 6.07
CA LEU A 7 12.62 13.90 5.94
C LEU A 7 12.44 13.44 4.49
N LEU A 8 12.13 12.15 4.31
CA LEU A 8 11.65 11.64 3.03
C LEU A 8 10.28 12.28 2.79
N GLU A 9 10.22 13.22 1.85
CA GLU A 9 8.98 13.78 1.38
C GLU A 9 8.31 12.78 0.43
N THR A 10 6.99 12.60 0.57
CA THR A 10 6.21 11.78 -0.36
C THR A 10 6.39 12.34 -1.78
N PRO A 11 6.80 11.53 -2.78
CA PRO A 11 7.00 12.01 -4.14
C PRO A 11 5.73 12.66 -4.69
N GLU A 12 5.80 13.95 -5.05
CA GLU A 12 4.73 14.64 -5.78
C GLU A 12 4.70 14.12 -7.22
N LEU A 13 3.82 13.15 -7.46
CA LEU A 13 3.67 12.53 -8.77
C LEU A 13 2.45 13.07 -9.49
N THR A 14 2.58 13.26 -10.81
CA THR A 14 1.42 13.54 -11.65
C THR A 14 0.46 12.35 -11.64
N ILE A 15 -0.85 12.63 -11.61
CA ILE A 15 -1.89 11.60 -11.70
C ILE A 15 -1.64 10.66 -12.91
N PRO A 16 -1.73 9.33 -12.75
CA PRO A 16 -1.38 8.38 -13.81
C PRO A 16 -2.16 8.54 -15.12
N TRP A 17 -3.38 9.05 -15.04
CA TRP A 17 -4.28 9.26 -16.19
C TRP A 17 -4.28 10.69 -16.73
N LYS A 18 -3.28 11.50 -16.42
CA LYS A 18 -3.19 12.90 -16.88
C LYS A 18 -3.36 13.03 -18.39
N ASN A 19 -2.79 12.11 -19.17
CA ASN A 19 -2.81 12.15 -20.63
C ASN A 19 -3.88 11.26 -21.27
N TYR A 20 -4.83 10.74 -20.50
CA TYR A 20 -5.91 9.91 -21.03
C TYR A 20 -6.94 10.72 -21.81
N THR A 21 -7.58 10.07 -22.79
CA THR A 21 -8.77 10.60 -23.46
C THR A 21 -9.91 10.80 -22.46
N ALA A 22 -10.87 11.67 -22.77
CA ALA A 22 -12.02 11.92 -21.90
C ALA A 22 -12.76 10.63 -21.52
N SER A 23 -13.05 9.76 -22.49
CA SER A 23 -13.70 8.47 -22.25
C SER A 23 -12.93 7.58 -21.27
N ARG A 24 -11.60 7.51 -21.43
CA ARG A 24 -10.76 6.68 -20.58
C ARG A 24 -10.63 7.26 -19.17
N ARG A 25 -10.61 8.60 -19.02
CA ARG A 25 -10.67 9.26 -17.71
C ARG A 25 -11.99 8.95 -16.99
N SER A 26 -13.12 9.00 -17.69
CA SER A 26 -14.42 8.61 -17.10
C SER A 26 -14.43 7.15 -16.62
N CYS A 27 -13.85 6.22 -17.40
CA CYS A 27 -13.70 4.84 -16.93
C CYS A 27 -12.80 4.74 -15.68
N THR A 28 -11.73 5.53 -15.63
CA THR A 28 -10.86 5.61 -14.45
C THR A 28 -11.60 6.13 -13.22
N GLU A 29 -12.39 7.19 -13.36
CA GLU A 29 -13.19 7.76 -12.27
C GLU A 29 -14.22 6.78 -11.74
N VAL A 30 -14.92 6.06 -12.63
CA VAL A 30 -15.87 5.00 -12.25
C VAL A 30 -15.15 3.88 -11.50
N TYR A 31 -13.97 3.47 -11.97
CA TYR A 31 -13.19 2.42 -11.31
C TYR A 31 -12.74 2.86 -9.90
N LEU A 32 -12.22 4.07 -9.76
CA LEU A 32 -11.81 4.60 -8.46
C LEU A 32 -13.00 4.75 -7.51
N SER A 33 -14.16 5.18 -8.02
CA SER A 33 -15.39 5.28 -7.23
C SER A 33 -15.85 3.90 -6.74
N LEU A 34 -15.74 2.87 -7.58
CA LEU A 34 -16.03 1.49 -7.19
C LEU A 34 -15.06 1.03 -6.09
N LEU A 35 -13.76 1.27 -6.26
CA LEU A 35 -12.74 0.87 -5.31
C LEU A 35 -12.93 1.58 -3.96
N GLU A 36 -13.17 2.89 -3.98
CA GLU A 36 -13.49 3.68 -2.80
C GLU A 36 -14.77 3.20 -2.11
N GLY A 37 -15.83 2.91 -2.88
CA GLY A 37 -17.07 2.35 -2.36
C GLY A 37 -16.86 1.00 -1.67
N LEU A 38 -16.11 0.08 -2.28
CA LEU A 38 -15.76 -1.21 -1.68
C LEU A 38 -14.96 -1.04 -0.40
N ILE A 39 -13.97 -0.14 -0.40
CA ILE A 39 -13.15 0.18 0.77
C ILE A 39 -14.04 0.72 1.91
N ALA A 40 -14.92 1.67 1.62
CA ALA A 40 -15.84 2.25 2.59
C ALA A 40 -16.80 1.21 3.17
N VAL A 41 -17.38 0.34 2.33
CA VAL A 41 -18.25 -0.75 2.79
C VAL A 41 -17.48 -1.74 3.66
N THR A 42 -16.25 -2.08 3.27
CA THR A 42 -15.38 -2.98 4.07
C THR A 42 -15.18 -2.43 5.48
N PHE A 43 -15.03 -1.11 5.62
CA PHE A 43 -14.86 -0.44 6.92
C PHE A 43 -16.05 -0.66 7.87
N VAL A 44 -17.29 -0.63 7.36
CA VAL A 44 -18.50 -0.61 8.19
C VAL A 44 -19.24 -1.96 8.26
N CYS A 45 -18.93 -2.90 7.38
CA CYS A 45 -19.64 -4.18 7.32
C CYS A 45 -19.27 -5.11 8.50
N PRO A 46 -20.09 -6.15 8.75
CA PRO A 46 -19.76 -7.18 9.73
C PRO A 46 -18.40 -7.85 9.46
N ALA A 47 -17.67 -8.17 10.52
CA ALA A 47 -16.32 -8.75 10.43
C ALA A 47 -16.27 -10.04 9.59
N SER A 48 -17.37 -10.79 9.49
CA SER A 48 -17.49 -11.99 8.66
C SER A 48 -17.42 -11.71 7.15
N LEU A 49 -17.78 -10.50 6.71
CA LEU A 49 -17.76 -10.09 5.29
C LEU A 49 -16.47 -9.37 4.89
N GLN A 50 -15.81 -8.73 5.86
CA GLN A 50 -14.58 -7.94 5.63
C GLN A 50 -13.50 -8.75 4.91
N SER A 51 -13.27 -10.00 5.32
CA SER A 51 -12.24 -10.86 4.72
C SER A 51 -12.43 -11.06 3.21
N ASN A 52 -13.68 -11.26 2.77
CA ASN A 52 -14.01 -11.46 1.36
C ASN A 52 -13.84 -10.16 0.57
N LEU A 53 -14.33 -9.04 1.11
CA LEU A 53 -14.19 -7.75 0.45
C LEU A 53 -12.72 -7.31 0.32
N LEU A 54 -11.90 -7.56 1.36
CA LEU A 54 -10.46 -7.31 1.32
C LEU A 54 -9.78 -8.10 0.19
N ARG A 55 -10.17 -9.35 -0.03
CA ARG A 55 -9.65 -10.16 -1.15
C ARG A 55 -10.09 -9.60 -2.49
N THR A 56 -11.35 -9.21 -2.65
CA THR A 56 -11.83 -8.59 -3.88
C THR A 56 -11.08 -7.28 -4.17
N ILE A 57 -10.88 -6.42 -3.17
CA ILE A 57 -10.10 -5.18 -3.31
C ILE A 57 -8.65 -5.51 -3.72
N ALA A 58 -8.04 -6.49 -3.08
CA ALA A 58 -6.68 -6.94 -3.37
C ALA A 58 -6.55 -7.48 -4.81
N GLU A 59 -7.49 -8.31 -5.26
CA GLU A 59 -7.55 -8.84 -6.63
C GLU A 59 -7.72 -7.74 -7.66
N LEU A 60 -8.70 -6.84 -7.45
CA LEU A 60 -8.95 -5.68 -8.31
C LEU A 60 -7.68 -4.83 -8.52
N ILE A 61 -6.92 -4.57 -7.45
CA ILE A 61 -5.68 -3.80 -7.54
C ILE A 61 -4.56 -4.59 -8.21
N LYS A 62 -4.40 -5.87 -7.85
CA LYS A 62 -3.38 -6.74 -8.43
C LYS A 62 -3.55 -6.85 -9.94
N GLU A 63 -4.77 -7.02 -10.42
CA GLU A 63 -5.09 -7.13 -11.84
C GLU A 63 -4.76 -5.86 -12.62
N GLN A 64 -4.67 -4.69 -11.98
CA GLN A 64 -4.40 -3.43 -12.69
C GLN A 64 -3.06 -3.43 -13.44
N VAL A 65 -2.08 -4.20 -12.97
CA VAL A 65 -0.78 -4.35 -13.62
C VAL A 65 -0.95 -4.78 -15.07
N ASP A 66 -1.81 -5.77 -15.32
CA ASP A 66 -1.96 -6.42 -16.62
C ASP A 66 -3.05 -5.74 -17.49
N THR A 67 -3.75 -4.75 -16.94
CA THR A 67 -4.79 -4.02 -17.66
C THR A 67 -4.22 -2.86 -18.49
N LYS A 68 -5.06 -2.28 -19.34
CA LYS A 68 -4.72 -1.04 -20.05
C LYS A 68 -4.43 0.13 -19.10
N PHE A 69 -4.99 0.16 -17.88
CA PHE A 69 -4.71 1.23 -16.91
C PHE A 69 -3.25 1.18 -16.42
N GLY A 70 -2.74 -0.04 -16.25
CA GLY A 70 -1.33 -0.32 -15.98
C GLY A 70 -0.93 -0.11 -14.52
N ILE A 71 0.32 -0.48 -14.24
CA ILE A 71 0.89 -0.53 -12.89
C ILE A 71 0.79 0.80 -12.11
N ASN A 72 0.96 1.95 -12.78
CA ASN A 72 0.88 3.26 -12.11
C ASN A 72 -0.51 3.52 -11.53
N PHE A 73 -1.55 3.03 -12.20
CA PHE A 73 -2.92 3.20 -11.75
C PHE A 73 -3.24 2.35 -10.52
N GLY A 74 -2.82 1.08 -10.51
CA GLY A 74 -2.98 0.24 -9.33
C GLY A 74 -2.15 0.73 -8.14
N ALA A 75 -0.95 1.24 -8.39
CA ALA A 75 -0.09 1.86 -7.38
C ALA A 75 -0.74 3.12 -6.78
N TYR A 76 -1.39 3.94 -7.60
CA TYR A 76 -2.21 5.06 -7.11
C TYR A 76 -3.32 4.56 -6.18
N GLY A 77 -4.06 3.51 -6.55
CA GLY A 77 -5.12 2.94 -5.73
C GLY A 77 -4.61 2.47 -4.36
N LEU A 78 -3.42 1.86 -4.31
CA LEU A 78 -2.78 1.49 -3.05
C LEU A 78 -2.44 2.71 -2.18
N SER A 79 -1.67 3.65 -2.75
CA SER A 79 -1.15 4.83 -2.05
C SER A 79 -2.24 5.75 -1.53
N ILE A 80 -3.26 6.02 -2.35
CA ILE A 80 -4.24 7.07 -2.08
C ILE A 80 -5.50 6.53 -1.40
N LEU A 81 -5.87 5.27 -1.61
CA LEU A 81 -7.13 4.71 -1.09
C LEU A 81 -6.89 3.63 -0.03
N VAL A 82 -6.10 2.61 -0.36
CA VAL A 82 -5.96 1.43 0.52
C VAL A 82 -5.18 1.74 1.77
N PHE A 83 -3.95 2.27 1.64
CA PHE A 83 -3.10 2.48 2.82
C PHE A 83 -3.69 3.49 3.80
N PRO A 84 -4.26 4.64 3.37
CA PRO A 84 -4.94 5.55 4.28
C PRO A 84 -6.12 4.88 5.00
N MET A 85 -6.89 4.02 4.33
CA MET A 85 -7.96 3.27 4.98
C MET A 85 -7.42 2.30 6.04
N LEU A 86 -6.33 1.59 5.77
CA LEU A 86 -5.72 0.68 6.75
C LEU A 86 -5.16 1.43 7.96
N GLN A 87 -4.56 2.60 7.75
CA GLN A 87 -4.16 3.49 8.86
C GLN A 87 -5.38 3.93 9.68
N GLN A 88 -6.48 4.27 9.02
CA GLN A 88 -7.72 4.61 9.71
C GLN A 88 -8.29 3.43 10.50
N TRP A 89 -8.20 2.20 9.98
CA TRP A 89 -8.58 0.96 10.70
C TRP A 89 -7.75 0.77 11.96
N MET A 90 -6.43 0.93 11.85
CA MET A 90 -5.52 0.82 13.00
C MET A 90 -5.86 1.83 14.09
N ARG A 91 -6.14 3.08 13.72
CA ARG A 91 -6.36 4.17 14.67
C ARG A 91 -7.73 4.14 15.35
N LYS A 92 -8.78 3.63 14.69
CA LYS A 92 -10.15 3.68 15.21
C LYS A 92 -10.53 2.51 16.11
N ASP A 93 -10.23 1.27 15.73
CA ASP A 93 -10.66 0.09 16.50
C ASP A 93 -9.88 -1.18 16.11
N ALA A 94 -8.55 -1.12 16.24
CA ALA A 94 -7.66 -2.22 15.87
C ALA A 94 -7.98 -3.55 16.57
N VAL A 95 -8.51 -3.52 17.79
CA VAL A 95 -8.80 -4.74 18.58
C VAL A 95 -10.02 -5.46 18.02
N LYS A 96 -11.10 -4.73 17.70
CA LYS A 96 -12.32 -5.33 17.14
C LYS A 96 -12.09 -5.97 15.78
N HIS A 97 -11.21 -5.39 14.97
CA HIS A 97 -10.94 -5.82 13.60
C HIS A 97 -9.57 -6.51 13.43
N GLU A 98 -8.92 -6.92 14.53
CA GLU A 98 -7.50 -7.35 14.53
C GLU A 98 -7.20 -8.39 13.44
N ASN A 99 -8.02 -9.44 13.33
CA ASN A 99 -7.79 -10.51 12.37
C ASN A 99 -7.94 -10.04 10.91
N ASN A 100 -8.93 -9.21 10.63
CA ASN A 100 -9.18 -8.69 9.28
C ASN A 100 -8.13 -7.65 8.88
N LEU A 101 -7.72 -6.81 9.82
CA LEU A 101 -6.62 -5.87 9.62
C LEU A 101 -5.30 -6.61 9.38
N LYS A 102 -5.00 -7.66 10.16
CA LYS A 102 -3.81 -8.50 9.94
C LYS A 102 -3.82 -9.16 8.56
N GLN A 103 -4.97 -9.69 8.14
CA GLN A 103 -5.13 -10.23 6.80
C GLN A 103 -4.86 -9.15 5.75
N ALA A 104 -5.47 -7.96 5.89
CA ALA A 104 -5.30 -6.87 4.95
C ALA A 104 -3.84 -6.45 4.81
N ILE A 105 -3.15 -6.17 5.92
CA ILE A 105 -1.72 -5.80 5.93
C ILE A 105 -0.90 -6.87 5.19
N GLY A 106 -1.11 -8.16 5.49
CA GLY A 106 -0.42 -9.26 4.80
C GLY A 106 -0.70 -9.30 3.30
N LEU A 107 -1.96 -9.19 2.89
CA LEU A 107 -2.38 -9.19 1.48
C LEU A 107 -1.75 -8.04 0.70
N PHE A 108 -1.85 -6.81 1.22
CA PHE A 108 -1.32 -5.65 0.51
C PHE A 108 0.21 -5.60 0.55
N THR A 109 0.87 -6.18 1.56
CA THR A 109 2.34 -6.37 1.53
C THR A 109 2.75 -7.27 0.36
N GLU A 110 2.03 -8.37 0.11
CA GLU A 110 2.30 -9.27 -1.01
C GLU A 110 2.08 -8.56 -2.36
N ILE A 111 1.04 -7.71 -2.47
CA ILE A 111 0.81 -6.91 -3.69
C ILE A 111 1.95 -5.93 -3.92
N VAL A 112 2.39 -5.18 -2.90
CA VAL A 112 3.53 -4.25 -3.05
C VAL A 112 4.79 -4.99 -3.49
N LYS A 113 5.05 -6.17 -2.92
CA LYS A 113 6.14 -7.05 -3.38
C LYS A 113 6.01 -7.41 -4.86
N GLN A 114 4.81 -7.72 -5.35
CA GLN A 114 4.60 -8.03 -6.78
C GLN A 114 4.91 -6.82 -7.66
N TYR A 115 4.48 -5.63 -7.26
CA TYR A 115 4.76 -4.38 -7.97
C TYR A 115 6.27 -4.08 -8.01
N LEU A 116 6.98 -4.30 -6.90
CA LEU A 116 8.44 -4.12 -6.84
C LEU A 116 9.19 -5.02 -7.82
N ILE A 117 8.72 -6.26 -8.00
CA ILE A 117 9.39 -7.25 -8.86
C ILE A 117 9.07 -7.01 -10.35
N GLN A 118 7.90 -6.47 -10.67
CA GLN A 118 7.45 -6.30 -12.06
C GLN A 118 8.08 -5.12 -12.79
N THR A 119 8.59 -4.12 -12.08
CA THR A 119 9.16 -2.92 -12.70
C THR A 119 10.34 -2.40 -11.90
N GLU A 120 11.34 -1.91 -12.62
CA GLU A 120 12.45 -1.16 -12.06
C GLU A 120 12.26 0.33 -12.38
N ASN A 121 12.70 1.21 -11.46
CA ASN A 121 12.71 2.67 -11.66
C ASN A 121 11.34 3.27 -12.02
N ASN A 122 10.28 2.84 -11.33
CA ASN A 122 8.94 3.36 -11.51
C ASN A 122 8.55 4.22 -10.29
N PRO A 123 8.38 5.55 -10.45
CA PRO A 123 8.11 6.45 -9.34
C PRO A 123 6.86 6.11 -8.54
N TRP A 124 5.81 5.57 -9.20
CA TRP A 124 4.59 5.15 -8.51
C TRP A 124 4.82 3.87 -7.68
N VAL A 125 5.69 2.98 -8.14
CA VAL A 125 6.09 1.80 -7.35
C VAL A 125 6.97 2.19 -6.18
N ASP A 126 7.86 3.17 -6.37
CA ASP A 126 8.70 3.70 -5.30
C ASP A 126 7.85 4.43 -4.24
N ARG A 127 6.79 5.12 -4.67
CA ARG A 127 5.79 5.72 -3.78
C ARG A 127 5.05 4.69 -2.93
N ILE A 128 4.53 3.61 -3.52
CA ILE A 128 3.84 2.58 -2.71
C ILE A 128 4.80 1.83 -1.78
N LEU A 129 6.09 1.70 -2.13
CA LEU A 129 7.10 1.18 -1.21
C LEU A 129 7.21 2.10 0.00
N PHE A 130 7.38 3.40 -0.22
CA PHE A 130 7.45 4.40 0.84
C PHE A 130 6.20 4.39 1.73
N ASP A 131 5.01 4.46 1.13
CA ASP A 131 3.75 4.49 1.89
C ASP A 131 3.50 3.17 2.64
N MET A 132 3.89 2.02 2.07
CA MET A 132 3.82 0.73 2.75
C MET A 132 4.77 0.69 3.96
N LEU A 133 5.97 1.26 3.85
CA LEU A 133 6.89 1.34 4.98
C LEU A 133 6.35 2.22 6.09
N ILE A 134 5.71 3.35 5.77
CA ILE A 134 4.99 4.18 6.75
C ILE A 134 3.90 3.36 7.46
N LEU A 135 3.08 2.66 6.69
CA LEU A 135 2.02 1.80 7.23
C LEU A 135 2.58 0.73 8.17
N LEU A 136 3.67 0.07 7.79
CA LEU A 136 4.31 -0.98 8.59
C LEU A 136 5.00 -0.42 9.83
N THR A 137 5.60 0.76 9.77
CA THR A 137 6.13 1.45 10.95
C THR A 137 5.02 1.77 11.94
N GLU A 138 3.86 2.26 11.47
CA GLU A 138 2.69 2.46 12.33
C GLU A 138 2.17 1.13 12.92
N CYS A 139 2.19 0.04 12.15
CA CYS A 139 1.86 -1.29 12.67
C CYS A 139 2.82 -1.69 13.81
N ILE A 140 4.12 -1.47 13.64
CA ILE A 140 5.17 -1.83 14.61
C ILE A 140 5.01 -1.02 15.91
N THR A 141 4.62 0.25 15.81
CA THR A 141 4.39 1.13 16.97
C THR A 141 3.00 0.96 17.59
N CYS A 142 2.10 0.15 17.00
CA CYS A 142 0.80 -0.14 17.59
C CYS A 142 0.91 -0.80 18.97
N ALA A 143 0.01 -0.41 19.89
CA ALA A 143 -0.03 -0.94 21.25
C ALA A 143 -0.31 -2.46 21.32
N THR A 144 -1.05 -3.01 20.34
CA THR A 144 -1.32 -4.44 20.30
C THR A 144 -0.09 -5.22 19.81
N ASN A 145 0.48 -6.04 20.69
CA ASN A 145 1.67 -6.85 20.39
C ASN A 145 1.50 -7.73 19.13
N ARG A 146 0.28 -8.18 18.84
CA ARG A 146 -0.02 -9.00 17.65
C ARG A 146 0.13 -8.25 16.32
N ILE A 147 -0.33 -7.00 16.25
CA ILE A 147 -0.18 -6.15 15.05
C ILE A 147 1.28 -5.72 14.91
N SER A 148 1.94 -5.35 16.01
CA SER A 148 3.36 -5.00 15.99
C SER A 148 4.24 -6.12 15.44
N ARG A 149 4.03 -7.36 15.89
CA ARG A 149 4.73 -8.54 15.36
C ARG A 149 4.44 -8.79 13.89
N LEU A 150 3.20 -8.55 13.44
CA LEU A 150 2.87 -8.64 12.02
C LEU A 150 3.59 -7.55 11.22
N GLY A 151 3.59 -6.30 11.68
CA GLY A 151 4.27 -5.19 11.00
C GLY A 151 5.75 -5.51 10.77
N TYR A 152 6.43 -6.01 11.81
CA TYR A 152 7.82 -6.47 11.70
C TYR A 152 7.98 -7.65 10.71
N ALA A 153 7.08 -8.64 10.76
CA ALA A 153 7.12 -9.78 9.86
C ALA A 153 6.92 -9.37 8.39
N CYS A 154 5.96 -8.47 8.12
CA CYS A 154 5.69 -7.92 6.80
C CYS A 154 6.84 -7.07 6.29
N LEU A 155 7.46 -6.25 7.14
CA LEU A 155 8.65 -5.46 6.79
C LEU A 155 9.81 -6.37 6.36
N LYS A 156 10.12 -7.38 7.19
CA LYS A 156 11.15 -8.36 6.88
C LYS A 156 10.83 -9.16 5.62
N PHE A 157 9.57 -9.55 5.44
CA PHE A 157 9.10 -10.26 4.27
C PHE A 157 9.30 -9.42 3.01
N LEU A 158 8.85 -8.16 3.02
CA LEU A 158 8.93 -7.26 1.87
C LEU A 158 10.37 -7.13 1.39
N ILE A 159 11.28 -6.73 2.30
CA ILE A 159 12.69 -6.52 1.97
C ILE A 159 13.35 -7.81 1.46
N LYS A 160 13.13 -8.94 2.16
CA LYS A 160 13.78 -10.21 1.80
C LYS A 160 13.26 -10.77 0.47
N SER A 161 11.97 -10.63 0.21
CA SER A 161 11.33 -11.19 -0.99
C SER A 161 11.53 -10.33 -2.23
N SER A 162 11.77 -9.03 -2.10
CA SER A 162 12.04 -8.13 -3.22
C SER A 162 13.52 -7.79 -3.40
N ILE A 163 14.44 -8.42 -2.66
CA ILE A 163 15.85 -8.00 -2.55
C ILE A 163 16.56 -7.82 -3.89
N HIS A 164 16.27 -8.69 -4.86
CA HIS A 164 16.89 -8.65 -6.19
C HIS A 164 16.31 -7.56 -7.11
N SER A 165 15.17 -6.97 -6.75
CA SER A 165 14.48 -5.90 -7.49
C SER A 165 14.64 -4.53 -6.82
N LEU A 166 15.44 -4.43 -5.75
CA LEU A 166 15.72 -3.18 -5.06
C LEU A 166 16.85 -2.42 -5.74
N THR A 167 16.49 -1.33 -6.40
CA THR A 167 17.42 -0.34 -6.95
C THR A 167 18.05 0.48 -5.82
N THR A 168 19.11 1.24 -6.12
CA THR A 168 19.73 2.16 -5.15
C THR A 168 18.73 3.15 -4.56
N GLU A 169 17.78 3.63 -5.36
CA GLU A 169 16.71 4.53 -4.92
C GLU A 169 15.77 3.84 -3.93
N ARG A 170 15.31 2.62 -4.24
CA ARG A 170 14.47 1.82 -3.34
C ARG A 170 15.17 1.45 -2.04
N TRP A 171 16.46 1.14 -2.09
CA TRP A 171 17.27 0.94 -0.89
C TRP A 171 17.34 2.19 -0.03
N THR A 172 17.50 3.35 -0.66
CA THR A 172 17.51 4.64 0.06
C THR A 172 16.17 4.88 0.76
N ILE A 173 15.05 4.60 0.08
CA ILE A 173 13.70 4.67 0.66
C ILE A 173 13.60 3.76 1.89
N ILE A 174 14.04 2.50 1.78
CA ILE A 174 14.02 1.53 2.88
C ILE A 174 14.86 2.00 4.06
N ILE A 175 16.14 2.35 3.82
CA ILE A 175 17.08 2.71 4.90
C ILE A 175 16.61 3.95 5.64
N ARG A 176 16.16 4.99 4.93
CA ARG A 176 15.63 6.20 5.56
C ARG A 176 14.32 5.94 6.31
N SER A 177 13.44 5.08 5.79
CA SER A 177 12.20 4.72 6.50
C SER A 177 12.49 3.95 7.79
N LEU A 178 13.50 3.08 7.79
CA LEU A 178 13.96 2.38 8.99
C LEU A 178 14.62 3.33 9.99
N TRP A 179 15.44 4.27 9.51
CA TRP A 179 16.06 5.31 10.34
C TRP A 179 15.01 6.20 11.01
N ASN A 180 13.96 6.59 10.30
CA ASN A 180 12.88 7.41 10.84
C ASN A 180 11.97 6.63 11.81
N ALA A 181 12.09 5.30 11.88
CA ALA A 181 11.30 4.46 12.77
C ALA A 181 12.00 4.17 14.12
N THR A 182 13.28 4.52 14.26
CA THR A 182 14.04 4.42 15.52
C THR A 182 13.92 5.68 16.35
#